data_AF-A0A916E4T0-F1
#
_entry.id   AF-A0A916E4T0-F1
#
_cell.length_a   1.000
_cell.length_b   1.000
_cell.length_c   1.000
_cell.angle_alpha   90.00
_cell.angle_beta   90.00
_cell.angle_gamma   90.00
#
_symmetry.space_group_name_H-M   'P 1'
#
loop_
_entity.id
_entity.type
_entity.pdbx_description
1 polymer ?
#
loop_
_entity_poly.entity_id
_entity_poly.type
_entity_poly.pdbx_seq_one_letter_code
_entity_poly.pdbx_strand_id
1 'polypeptide(L)'
;MNFKYTRKLIMGLLMYKKMVSPPPLEEFIKFNEVALYDFLVDHKSRYAIYFKKMKEQMIDGENFMLLTKQTLEVSPLKFSVEMILLIEDLIKKLKNQEGGKES
;
A
#
# COMPACT_ATOMS: atom_id res chain seq x y z
N MET A 1 27.71 -19.98 12.97
CA MET A 1 26.25 -20.07 12.71
C MET A 1 25.76 -18.69 12.28
N ASN A 2 25.21 -18.58 11.06
CA ASN A 2 24.98 -17.33 10.33
C ASN A 2 23.83 -16.47 10.91
N PHE A 3 24.13 -15.60 11.88
CA PHE A 3 23.18 -14.64 12.50
C PHE A 3 22.51 -13.67 11.50
N LYS A 4 23.08 -13.48 10.30
CA LYS A 4 22.52 -12.59 9.26
C LYS A 4 21.23 -13.14 8.61
N TYR A 5 21.12 -14.46 8.45
CA TYR A 5 19.95 -15.07 7.80
C TYR A 5 18.74 -15.12 8.73
N THR A 6 18.97 -15.33 10.02
CA THR A 6 17.92 -15.38 11.05
C THR A 6 17.20 -14.04 11.18
N ARG A 7 17.89 -12.89 11.07
CA ARG A 7 17.25 -11.57 11.09
C ARG A 7 16.31 -11.34 9.89
N LYS A 8 16.71 -11.73 8.67
CA LYS A 8 15.87 -11.61 7.47
C LYS A 8 14.61 -12.49 7.59
N LEU A 9 14.76 -13.69 8.13
CA LEU A 9 13.67 -14.64 8.28
C LEU A 9 12.71 -14.24 9.42
N ILE A 10 13.23 -13.72 10.53
CA ILE A 10 12.43 -13.16 11.65
C ILE A 10 11.71 -11.88 11.23
N MET A 11 12.35 -10.99 10.45
CA MET A 11 11.68 -9.84 9.84
C MET A 11 10.58 -10.28 8.88
N GLY A 12 10.86 -11.27 8.01
CA GLY A 12 9.86 -11.86 7.12
C GLY A 12 8.68 -12.47 7.88
N LEU A 13 8.91 -13.12 9.02
CA LEU A 13 7.87 -13.71 9.87
C LEU A 13 7.09 -12.66 10.68
N LEU A 14 7.73 -11.57 11.11
CA LEU A 14 7.10 -10.41 11.75
C LEU A 14 6.24 -9.61 10.75
N MET A 15 6.70 -9.48 9.50
CA MET A 15 5.92 -8.92 8.39
C MET A 15 4.72 -9.81 8.06
N TYR A 16 4.91 -11.14 8.02
CA TYR A 16 3.82 -12.09 7.84
C TYR A 16 2.79 -12.07 8.98
N LYS A 17 3.22 -11.82 10.24
CA LYS A 17 2.29 -11.62 11.38
C LYS A 17 1.59 -10.26 11.40
N LYS A 18 2.11 -9.24 10.71
CA LYS A 18 1.40 -7.96 10.48
C LYS A 18 0.32 -8.06 9.39
N MET A 19 0.17 -9.21 8.73
CA MET A 19 -0.86 -9.45 7.71
C MET A 19 -2.26 -9.63 8.32
N VAL A 20 -2.93 -8.56 8.75
CA VAL A 20 -4.42 -8.49 8.76
C VAL A 20 -4.91 -7.05 8.52
N SER A 21 -4.14 -6.03 8.89
CA SER A 21 -4.60 -4.64 8.89
C SER A 21 -3.61 -3.74 8.16
N PRO A 22 -4.06 -2.81 7.30
CA PRO A 22 -3.20 -1.71 6.87
C PRO A 22 -2.70 -0.92 8.10
N PRO A 23 -1.53 -0.24 8.01
CA PRO A 23 -1.04 0.59 9.10
C PRO A 23 -2.04 1.70 9.43
N PRO A 24 -2.01 2.28 10.64
CA PRO A 24 -2.84 3.43 10.98
C PRO A 24 -2.70 4.54 9.94
N LEU A 25 -3.79 5.25 9.64
CA LEU A 25 -3.77 6.29 8.60
C LEU A 25 -2.67 7.34 8.83
N GLU A 26 -2.46 7.75 10.08
CA GLU A 26 -1.42 8.71 10.48
C GLU A 26 0.02 8.25 10.17
N GLU A 27 0.25 6.93 10.10
CA GLU A 27 1.52 6.36 9.67
C GLU A 27 1.55 6.19 8.15
N PHE A 28 0.43 5.75 7.56
CA PHE A 28 0.31 5.53 6.12
C PHE A 28 0.57 6.81 5.30
N ILE A 29 -0.01 7.94 5.69
CA ILE A 29 0.16 9.21 4.96
C ILE A 29 1.62 9.70 4.95
N LYS A 30 2.46 9.22 5.88
CA LYS A 30 3.88 9.57 5.96
C LYS A 30 4.77 8.72 5.06
N PHE A 31 4.20 7.73 4.37
CA PHE A 31 4.98 6.89 3.45
C PHE A 31 5.44 7.71 2.26
N ASN A 32 6.73 7.66 1.95
CA ASN A 32 7.23 8.11 0.65
C ASN A 32 6.91 7.06 -0.43
N GLU A 33 7.21 7.37 -1.69
CA GLU A 33 6.92 6.52 -2.85
C GLU A 33 7.57 5.14 -2.78
N VAL A 34 8.75 5.04 -2.13
CA VAL A 34 9.45 3.76 -1.93
C VAL A 34 8.75 2.91 -0.87
N ALA A 35 8.45 3.49 0.29
CA ALA A 35 7.80 2.80 1.39
C ALA A 35 6.37 2.36 1.00
N LEU A 36 5.65 3.21 0.27
CA LEU A 36 4.34 2.87 -0.28
C LEU A 36 4.42 1.71 -1.27
N TYR A 37 5.39 1.74 -2.20
CA TYR A 37 5.59 0.64 -3.14
C TYR A 37 5.87 -0.68 -2.43
N ASP A 38 6.81 -0.69 -1.48
CA ASP A 38 7.19 -1.89 -0.75
C ASP A 38 6.00 -2.45 0.05
N PHE A 39 5.21 -1.58 0.68
CA PHE A 39 3.96 -1.95 1.37
C PHE A 39 2.94 -2.60 0.43
N LEU A 40 2.68 -1.99 -0.73
CA LEU A 40 1.70 -2.50 -1.69
C LEU A 40 2.13 -3.84 -2.30
N VAL A 41 3.42 -4.01 -2.59
CA VAL A 41 3.98 -5.26 -3.11
C VAL A 41 3.94 -6.38 -2.06
N ASP A 42 4.25 -6.09 -0.80
CA ASP A 42 4.14 -7.07 0.29
C ASP A 42 2.68 -7.53 0.47
N HIS A 43 1.71 -6.63 0.28
CA HIS A 43 0.29 -6.94 0.40
C HIS A 43 -0.28 -7.70 -0.82
N LYS A 44 0.13 -7.32 -2.04
CA LYS A 44 -0.39 -7.88 -3.30
C LYS A 44 0.69 -7.93 -4.39
N SER A 45 1.69 -8.78 -4.20
CA SER A 45 2.85 -8.93 -5.10
C SER A 45 2.47 -9.15 -6.58
N ARG A 46 1.32 -9.80 -6.86
CA ARG A 46 0.79 -10.00 -8.21
C ARG A 46 0.59 -8.70 -9.02
N TYR A 47 0.50 -7.55 -8.35
CA TYR A 47 0.28 -6.25 -8.97
C TYR A 47 1.49 -5.32 -8.93
N ALA A 48 2.67 -5.85 -8.62
CA ALA A 48 3.90 -5.07 -8.50
C ALA A 48 4.19 -4.16 -9.71
N ILE A 49 3.82 -4.57 -10.92
CA ILE A 49 3.99 -3.75 -12.14
C ILE A 49 3.16 -2.47 -12.07
N TYR A 50 1.93 -2.53 -11.56
CA TYR A 50 1.07 -1.36 -11.39
C TYR A 50 1.60 -0.45 -10.29
N PHE A 51 2.03 -1.02 -9.17
CA PHE A 51 2.62 -0.24 -8.07
C PHE A 51 3.93 0.43 -8.48
N LYS A 52 4.72 -0.20 -9.37
CA LYS A 52 5.93 0.40 -9.93
C LYS A 52 5.60 1.68 -10.71
N LYS A 53 4.51 1.70 -11.47
CA LYS A 53 4.05 2.93 -12.15
C LYS A 53 3.70 4.02 -11.15
N MET A 54 3.04 3.68 -10.04
CA MET A 54 2.72 4.66 -8.99
C MET A 54 3.98 5.27 -8.39
N LYS A 55 4.99 4.43 -8.12
CA LYS A 55 6.30 4.87 -7.67
C LYS A 55 7.01 5.77 -8.69
N GLU A 56 6.96 5.41 -9.97
CA GLU A 56 7.53 6.22 -11.07
C GLU A 56 6.83 7.58 -11.21
N GLN A 57 5.53 7.65 -10.86
CA GLN A 57 4.77 8.91 -10.76
C GLN A 57 4.95 9.63 -9.42
N MET A 58 5.88 9.17 -8.58
CA MET A 58 6.18 9.74 -7.26
C MET A 58 4.94 9.85 -6.35
N ILE A 59 4.03 8.88 -6.47
CA ILE A 59 2.86 8.80 -5.59
C ILE A 59 3.34 8.31 -4.22
N ASP A 60 3.15 9.15 -3.21
CA ASP A 60 3.38 8.87 -1.80
C ASP A 60 2.07 8.55 -1.06
N GLY A 61 2.13 8.31 0.25
CA GLY A 61 0.98 7.93 1.07
C GLY A 61 -0.13 8.98 1.09
N GLU A 62 0.24 10.28 1.10
CA GLU A 62 -0.72 11.37 1.05
C GLU A 62 -1.44 11.43 -0.30
N ASN A 63 -0.69 11.46 -1.40
CA ASN A 63 -1.23 11.47 -2.75
C ASN A 63 -2.04 10.21 -3.06
N PHE A 64 -1.66 9.07 -2.49
CA PHE A 64 -2.40 7.82 -2.61
C PHE A 64 -3.84 7.95 -2.09
N MET A 65 -4.03 8.62 -0.95
CA MET A 65 -5.36 8.81 -0.35
C MET A 65 -6.28 9.72 -1.17
N LEU A 66 -5.70 10.49 -2.09
CA LEU A 66 -6.40 11.40 -3.00
C LEU A 66 -6.73 10.76 -4.35
N LEU A 67 -6.29 9.51 -4.60
CA LEU A 67 -6.57 8.81 -5.85
C LEU A 67 -8.06 8.58 -6.01
N THR A 68 -8.56 8.97 -7.18
CA THR A 68 -9.94 8.75 -7.61
C THR A 68 -9.96 7.77 -8.78
N LYS A 69 -11.11 7.12 -8.98
CA LYS A 69 -11.36 6.31 -10.19
C LYS A 69 -10.89 7.00 -11.48
N GLN A 70 -11.23 8.28 -11.64
CA GLN A 70 -10.84 9.05 -12.82
C GLN A 70 -9.31 9.13 -12.98
N THR A 71 -8.58 9.46 -11.91
CA THR A 71 -7.10 9.54 -11.96
C THR A 71 -6.43 8.20 -12.24
N LEU A 72 -7.07 7.10 -11.85
CA LEU A 72 -6.56 5.75 -12.07
C LEU A 72 -6.87 5.22 -13.48
N GLU A 73 -7.98 5.64 -14.09
CA GLU A 73 -8.40 5.21 -15.44
C GLU A 73 -7.63 5.93 -16.56
N VAL A 74 -7.12 7.13 -16.31
CA VAL A 74 -6.44 7.95 -17.31
C VAL A 74 -4.90 7.86 -17.23
N SER A 75 -4.23 8.33 -18.28
CA SER A 75 -2.77 8.52 -18.28
C SER A 75 -2.39 9.51 -17.16
N PRO A 76 -1.29 9.27 -16.41
CA PRO A 76 -0.19 8.34 -16.69
C PRO A 76 -0.34 6.92 -16.11
N LEU A 77 -1.37 6.64 -15.29
CA LEU A 77 -1.53 5.34 -14.63
C LEU A 77 -2.20 4.31 -15.56
N LYS A 78 -3.40 4.65 -16.06
CA LYS A 78 -4.22 3.83 -16.96
C LYS A 78 -4.35 2.39 -16.46
N PHE A 79 -4.90 2.23 -15.27
CA PHE A 79 -5.09 0.95 -14.60
C PHE A 79 -6.33 0.22 -15.10
N SER A 80 -6.33 -1.11 -14.95
CA SER A 80 -7.52 -1.92 -15.22
C SER A 80 -8.59 -1.69 -14.15
N VAL A 81 -9.85 -1.97 -14.49
CA VAL A 81 -10.98 -1.88 -13.55
C VAL A 81 -10.73 -2.68 -12.27
N GLU A 82 -10.16 -3.88 -12.39
CA GLU A 82 -9.81 -4.71 -11.23
C GLU A 82 -8.82 -4.00 -10.28
N MET A 83 -7.80 -3.33 -10.83
CA MET A 83 -6.82 -2.60 -10.03
C MET A 83 -7.41 -1.36 -9.36
N ILE A 84 -8.30 -0.67 -10.06
CA ILE A 84 -9.00 0.49 -9.52
C ILE A 84 -9.81 0.09 -8.29
N LEU A 85 -10.62 -0.98 -8.40
CA LEU A 85 -11.43 -1.48 -7.28
C LEU A 85 -10.58 -1.87 -6.07
N LEU A 86 -9.39 -2.43 -6.29
CA LEU A 86 -8.47 -2.78 -5.21
C LEU A 86 -7.89 -1.56 -4.49
N ILE A 87 -7.53 -0.51 -5.24
CA ILE A 87 -7.04 0.75 -4.65
C ILE A 87 -8.17 1.42 -3.87
N GLU A 88 -9.38 1.48 -4.44
CA GLU A 88 -10.56 2.05 -3.78
C GLU A 88 -10.90 1.32 -2.48
N ASP A 89 -10.88 -0.02 -2.48
CA ASP A 89 -11.11 -0.83 -1.28
C ASP A 89 -10.05 -0.57 -0.20
N LEU A 90 -8.77 -0.43 -0.58
CA LEU A 90 -7.69 -0.11 0.36
C LEU A 90 -7.86 1.30 0.97
N ILE A 91 -8.15 2.31 0.14
CA ILE A 91 -8.41 3.68 0.61
C ILE A 91 -9.60 3.69 1.57
N LYS A 92 -10.67 2.96 1.25
CA LYS A 92 -11.85 2.84 2.11
C LYS A 92 -11.51 2.21 3.46
N LYS A 93 -10.71 1.14 3.47
CA LYS A 93 -10.24 0.50 4.71
C LYS A 93 -9.41 1.45 5.56
N LEU A 94 -8.49 2.20 4.96
CA LEU A 94 -7.67 3.20 5.64
C LEU A 94 -8.51 4.33 6.25
N LYS A 95 -9.50 4.86 5.52
CA LYS A 95 -10.42 5.90 6.04
C LYS A 95 -11.29 5.39 7.18
N ASN A 96 -11.76 4.14 7.08
CA ASN A 96 -12.60 3.54 8.11
C ASN A 96 -11.83 3.24 9.41
N GLN A 97 -10.49 3.21 9.41
CA GLN A 97 -9.71 3.10 10.63
C GLN A 97 -9.79 4.36 11.51
N GLU A 98 -9.96 5.56 10.92
CA GLU A 98 -10.23 6.77 11.69
C GLU A 98 -11.62 6.75 12.33
N GLY A 99 -12.61 6.18 11.63
CA GLY A 99 -14.01 6.11 12.07
C GLY A 99 -14.30 5.03 13.12
N GLY A 100 -13.36 4.11 13.38
CA GLY A 100 -13.51 3.02 14.37
C GLY A 100 -13.39 3.45 15.83
N LYS A 101 -13.23 4.76 16.11
CA LYS A 101 -13.51 5.34 17.43
C LYS A 101 -15.00 5.67 17.51
N GLU A 102 -15.87 4.66 17.43
CA GLU A 102 -17.25 4.83 17.84
C GLU A 102 -17.30 4.78 19.38
N SER A 103 -17.75 5.92 19.93
CA SER A 103 -18.13 6.16 21.33
C SER A 103 -19.21 5.21 21.83
#